data_AF-A0A918KEH8-F1
#
_entry.id   AF-A0A918KEH8-F1
#
_cell.length_a   1.000
_cell.length_b   1.000
_cell.length_c   1.000
_cell.angle_alpha   90.00
_cell.angle_beta   90.00
_cell.angle_gamma   90.00
#
_symmetry.space_group_name_H-M   'P 1'
#
loop_
_entity.id
_entity.type
_entity.pdbx_description
1 polymer ?
#
loop_
_entity_poly.entity_id
_entity_poly.type
_entity_poly.pdbx_seq_one_letter_code
_entity_poly.pdbx_strand_id
1 'polypeptide(L)' 'MPFTENDVPRLPDGFTDAFTSRTVDADGLTLHAVTGGNGPALLLLPPGCSSGTAGAR' A
#
# COMPACT_ATOMS: atom_id res chain seq x y z
N MET A 1 0.59 9.51 12.23
CA MET A 1 -0.80 9.60 11.73
C MET A 1 -1.08 8.30 10.98
N PRO A 2 -1.89 7.36 11.47
CA PRO A 2 -2.18 6.16 10.69
C PRO A 2 -3.23 6.53 9.65
N PHE A 3 -2.85 6.56 8.38
CA PHE A 3 -3.82 6.47 7.29
C PHE A 3 -4.26 5.01 7.20
N THR A 4 -5.57 4.76 7.12
CA THR A 4 -6.12 3.40 7.00
C THR A 4 -6.67 3.17 5.60
N GLU A 5 -6.90 1.92 5.21
CA GLU A 5 -7.42 1.61 3.88
C GLU A 5 -8.77 2.27 3.65
N ASN A 6 -9.57 2.44 4.70
CA ASN A 6 -10.87 3.07 4.64
C ASN A 6 -10.82 4.58 4.32
N ASP A 7 -9.66 5.21 4.52
CA ASP A 7 -9.44 6.63 4.21
C ASP A 7 -9.05 6.86 2.75
N VAL A 8 -8.81 5.79 1.98
CA VAL A 8 -8.36 5.87 0.58
C VAL A 8 -9.58 5.90 -0.36
N PRO A 9 -9.80 6.99 -1.10
CA PRO A 9 -10.94 7.09 -2.00
C PRO A 9 -10.79 6.18 -3.22
N ARG A 10 -11.90 5.57 -3.65
CA ARG A 10 -12.04 4.74 -4.87
C ARG A 10 -11.22 3.44 -4.84
N LEU A 11 -11.15 2.78 -3.70
CA LEU A 11 -10.69 1.40 -3.66
C LEU A 11 -11.71 0.47 -4.34
N PRO A 12 -11.27 -0.61 -4.99
CA PRO A 12 -12.16 -1.65 -5.51
C PRO A 12 -13.02 -2.24 -4.39
N ASP A 13 -14.26 -2.62 -4.73
CA ASP A 13 -15.14 -3.34 -3.82
C ASP A 13 -14.45 -4.61 -3.29
N GLY A 14 -14.59 -4.87 -1.99
CA GLY A 14 -13.99 -6.02 -1.30
C GLY A 14 -12.51 -5.87 -0.94
N PHE A 15 -11.85 -4.75 -1.27
CA PHE A 15 -10.45 -4.53 -0.92
C PHE A 15 -10.22 -4.52 0.59
N THR A 16 -11.08 -3.81 1.33
CA THR A 16 -11.01 -3.70 2.80
C THR A 16 -11.36 -5.01 3.51
N ASP A 17 -12.06 -5.91 2.84
CA ASP A 17 -12.39 -7.25 3.37
C ASP A 17 -11.21 -8.22 3.22
N ALA A 18 -10.42 -8.03 2.15
CA ALA A 18 -9.27 -8.87 1.84
C ALA A 18 -8.00 -8.40 2.57
N PHE A 19 -7.85 -7.10 2.82
CA PHE A 19 -6.64 -6.50 3.34
C PHE A 19 -6.89 -5.53 4.48
N THR A 20 -6.00 -5.55 5.47
CA THR A 20 -6.00 -4.64 6.63
C THR A 20 -4.72 -3.81 6.66
N SER A 21 -4.83 -2.53 6.94
CA SER A 21 -3.69 -1.63 7.13
C SER A 21 -2.86 -2.02 8.35
N ARG A 22 -1.54 -1.91 8.19
CA ARG A 22 -0.53 -2.09 9.22
C ARG A 22 0.49 -0.97 9.11
N THR A 23 0.87 -0.43 10.26
CA THR A 23 2.07 0.42 10.37
C THR A 23 3.22 -0.47 10.82
N VAL A 24 4.32 -0.47 10.07
CA VAL A 24 5.50 -1.31 10.33
C VAL A 24 6.71 -0.41 10.43
N ASP A 25 7.44 -0.48 11.54
CA ASP A 25 8.73 0.17 11.67
C ASP A 25 9.83 -0.80 11.21
N ALA A 26 10.59 -0.39 10.20
CA ALA A 26 11.70 -1.16 9.64
C ALA A 26 12.93 -0.26 9.56
N ASP A 27 13.96 -0.54 10.37
CA ASP A 27 15.23 0.20 10.39
C ASP A 27 15.06 1.74 10.49
N GLY A 28 14.10 2.19 11.31
CA GLY A 28 13.81 3.61 11.52
C GLY A 28 12.94 4.25 10.42
N LEU A 29 12.50 3.47 9.43
CA LEU A 29 11.50 3.87 8.43
C LEU A 29 10.12 3.32 8.82
N THR A 30 9.18 4.22 9.06
CA THR A 30 7.77 3.85 9.29
C THR A 30 7.06 3.66 7.95
N LEU A 31 6.68 2.43 7.66
CA LEU A 31 5.95 2.02 6.47
C LEU A 31 4.48 1.81 6.77
N HIS A 32 3.63 2.22 5.84
CA HIS A 32 2.27 1.71 5.76
C HIS A 32 2.21 0.59 4.73
N ALA A 33 1.66 -0.53 5.17
CA ALA A 33 1.46 -1.69 4.34
C ALA A 33 0.03 -2.20 4.53
N VAL A 34 -0.51 -2.84 3.50
CA VAL A 34 -1.75 -3.61 3.60
C VAL A 34 -1.39 -5.09 3.60
N THR A 35 -1.96 -5.84 4.53
CA THR A 35 -1.68 -7.28 4.72
C THR A 35 -2.97 -8.08 4.66
N GLY A 36 -2.94 -9.27 4.05
CA GLY A 36 -4.11 -10.12 3.90
C GLY A 36 -3.78 -11.54 3.43
N GLY A 37 -4.76 -12.44 3.49
CA GLY A 37 -4.62 -13.85 3.11
C GLY A 37 -4.01 -14.76 4.20
N ASN A 38 -4.06 -16.08 3.95
CA ASN A 38 -3.62 -17.14 4.88
C ASN A 38 -2.53 -18.06 4.28
N GLY A 39 -1.98 -17.72 3.12
CA GLY A 39 -0.97 -18.51 2.43
C GLY A 39 0.46 -18.16 2.86
N PRO A 40 1.48 -18.70 2.16
CA PRO A 40 2.88 -18.28 2.34
C PRO A 40 3.04 -16.77 2.18
N ALA A 41 3.92 -16.17 3.00
CA ALA A 41 4.15 -14.73 2.98
C ALA A 41 4.73 -14.26 1.64
N LEU A 42 4.12 -13.21 1.08
CA LEU A 42 4.56 -12.56 -0.15
C LEU A 42 4.62 -11.05 0.08
N LEU A 43 5.76 -10.44 -0.25
CA LEU A 43 5.92 -8.98 -0.22
C LEU A 43 5.75 -8.41 -1.63
N LEU A 44 4.83 -7.46 -1.78
CA LEU A 44 4.60 -6.74 -3.03
C LEU A 44 5.11 -5.32 -2.89
N LEU A 45 5.98 -4.89 -3.81
CA LEU A 45 6.49 -3.52 -3.87
C LEU A 45 5.92 -2.82 -5.12
N PRO A 46 5.26 -1.66 -4.97
CA PRO A 46 4.81 -0.90 -6.13
C PRO A 46 6.02 -0.36 -6.91
N PRO A 47 5.86 -0.11 -8.22
CA PRO A 47 6.90 0.57 -8.98
C PRO A 47 7.19 1.93 -8.34
N GLY A 48 8.46 2.29 -8.29
CA GLY A 48 8.84 3.64 -7.88
C GLY A 48 8.18 4.67 -8.80
N CYS A 49 7.75 5.79 -8.24
CA CYS A 49 7.36 6.93 -9.04
C CYS A 49 8.63 7.52 -9.66
N SER A 50 9.05 7.01 -10.83
CA SER A 50 10.06 7.67 -11.61
C SER A 50 9.41 8.94 -12.17
N SER A 51 9.85 10.11 -11.72
CA SER A 51 9.49 11.38 -12.35
C SER A 51 10.16 11.45 -13.73
N GLY A 52 9.72 10.62 -14.67
CA GLY A 52 9.95 10.86 -16.07
C GLY A 52 9.17 12.12 -16.41
N THR A 53 9.86 13.16 -16.88
CA THR A 53 9.23 14.32 -17.48
C THR A 53 8.24 13.81 -18.52
N ALA A 54 6.94 13.88 -18.21
CA ALA A 54 5.90 13.63 -19.19
C ALA A 54 6.03 14.78 -20.20
N GLY A 55 6.76 14.53 -21.28
CA GLY A 55 6.90 15.47 -22.37
C GLY A 55 5.50 15.81 -22.87
N ALA A 56 5.10 17.07 -22.67
CA ALA A 56 3.92 17.63 -23.30
C ALA A 56 4.02 17.38 -24.81
N ARG A 57 3.06 16.66 -25.35
CA ARG A 57 2.76 16.59 -26.78
C ARG A 57 1.27 16.74 -26.96
#